data_AF-A0A2M8P7R3-F1
#
_entry.id   AF-A0A2M8P7R3-F1
#
_cell.length_a   1.000
_cell.length_b   1.000
_cell.length_c   1.000
_cell.angle_alpha   90.00
_cell.angle_beta   90.00
_cell.angle_gamma   90.00
#
_symmetry.space_group_name_H-M   'P 1'
#
loop_
_entity.id
_entity.type
_entity.pdbx_description
1 polymer ?
#
loop_
_entity_poly.entity_id
_entity_poly.type
_entity_poly.pdbx_seq_one_letter_code
_entity_poly.pdbx_strand_id
1 'polypeptide(L)'
;FNIIQATPPPALELSVITASVVGGVSILGGTGTVIGSTLATLLLNFIRSAMIFINVSPFWLKAVQGLLILVTVLADLIRRRRQRL
;
A
#
# COMPACT_ATOMS: atom_id res chain seq x y z
N PHE A 1 14.15 -17.04 28.88
CA PHE A 1 13.77 -15.62 28.80
C PHE A 1 13.39 -15.29 27.37
N ASN A 2 12.10 -15.32 27.04
CA ASN A 2 11.62 -14.91 25.72
C ASN A 2 11.65 -13.39 25.70
N ILE A 3 12.66 -12.83 25.05
CA ILE A 3 12.83 -11.38 24.89
C ILE A 3 11.63 -10.93 24.07
N ILE A 4 10.82 -10.02 24.60
CA ILE A 4 9.70 -9.43 23.84
C ILE A 4 10.33 -8.62 22.71
N GLN A 5 10.39 -9.20 21.52
CA GLN A 5 10.97 -8.57 20.35
C GLN A 5 9.98 -7.51 19.85
N ALA A 6 10.23 -6.24 20.18
CA ALA A 6 9.48 -5.11 19.64
C ALA A 6 9.87 -4.79 18.18
N THR A 7 10.21 -5.82 17.39
CA THR A 7 10.55 -5.65 15.98
C THR A 7 9.28 -5.86 15.16
N PRO A 8 8.83 -4.85 14.42
CA PRO A 8 7.71 -5.03 13.50
C PRO A 8 8.02 -6.15 12.51
N PRO A 9 7.02 -6.98 12.14
CA PRO A 9 7.14 -7.89 11.03
C PRO A 9 7.80 -7.23 9.81
N PRO A 10 8.81 -7.87 9.19
CA PRO A 10 9.49 -7.30 8.04
C PRO A 10 8.48 -6.97 6.93
N ALA A 11 8.64 -5.79 6.31
CA ALA A 11 7.76 -5.22 5.29
C ALA A 11 6.41 -4.64 5.75
N LEU A 12 6.16 -4.50 7.07
CA LEU A 12 4.99 -3.76 7.56
C LEU A 12 5.02 -2.29 7.14
N GLU A 13 6.16 -1.62 7.30
CA GLU A 13 6.34 -0.20 6.96
C GLU A 13 5.92 0.08 5.52
N LEU A 14 6.48 -0.68 4.58
CA LEU A 14 6.17 -0.55 3.15
C LEU A 14 4.71 -0.90 2.84
N SER A 15 4.14 -1.88 3.54
CA SER A 15 2.72 -2.23 3.39
C SER A 15 1.79 -1.12 3.85
N VAL A 16 2.12 -0.44 4.96
CA VAL A 16 1.34 0.68 5.51
C VAL A 16 1.41 1.89 4.57
N ILE A 17 2.60 2.21 4.05
CA ILE A 17 2.77 3.29 3.06
C ILE A 17 2.02 2.97 1.77
N THR A 18 2.09 1.72 1.29
CA THR A 18 1.37 1.30 0.08
C THR A 18 -0.14 1.45 0.27
N ALA A 19 -0.68 0.99 1.40
CA ALA A 19 -2.11 1.05 1.67
C ALA A 19 -2.63 2.50 1.75
N SER A 20 -1.90 3.39 2.43
CA SER A 20 -2.32 4.78 2.58
C SER A 20 -2.28 5.53 1.24
N VAL A 21 -1.22 5.33 0.45
CA VAL A 21 -1.06 5.99 -0.86
C VAL A 21 -2.07 5.46 -1.87
N VAL A 22 -2.25 4.14 -1.98
CA VAL A 22 -3.27 3.52 -2.86
C VAL A 22 -4.67 4.00 -2.48
N GLY A 23 -4.93 4.24 -1.19
CA GLY A 23 -6.17 4.84 -0.70
C GLY A 23 -6.39 6.31 -1.07
N GLY A 24 -5.48 6.93 -1.81
CA GLY A 24 -5.58 8.31 -2.28
C GLY A 24 -5.06 9.35 -1.29
N VAL A 25 -4.23 8.96 -0.33
CA VAL A 25 -3.53 9.91 0.55
C VAL A 25 -2.30 10.47 -0.17
N SER A 26 -2.17 11.80 -0.18
CA SER A 26 -1.03 12.50 -0.77
C SER A 26 0.26 12.17 -0.01
N ILE A 27 1.28 11.68 -0.73
CA ILE A 27 2.62 11.41 -0.19
C ILE A 27 3.28 12.68 0.39
N LEU A 28 3.00 13.83 -0.25
CA LEU A 28 3.55 15.13 0.11
C LEU A 28 2.77 15.83 1.24
N GLY A 29 1.75 15.18 1.79
CA GLY A 29 0.85 15.76 2.79
C GLY A 29 -0.18 16.72 2.19
N GLY A 30 -1.15 17.13 3.01
CA GLY A 30 -2.15 18.16 2.71
C GLY A 30 -3.53 17.68 2.22
N THR A 31 -3.64 16.45 1.68
CA THR A 31 -4.93 15.90 1.20
C THR A 31 -4.98 14.36 1.29
N GLY A 32 -6.11 13.82 1.72
CA GLY A 32 -6.35 12.37 1.85
C GLY A 32 -7.49 12.07 2.82
N THR A 33 -8.16 10.92 2.67
CA THR A 33 -9.25 10.50 3.59
C THR A 33 -8.90 9.18 4.26
N VAL A 34 -9.26 9.06 5.55
CA VAL A 34 -9.10 7.81 6.31
C VAL A 34 -9.88 6.67 5.67
N ILE A 35 -11.08 6.96 5.16
CA ILE A 35 -11.96 5.99 4.50
C ILE A 35 -11.27 5.35 3.29
N GLY A 36 -10.61 6.15 2.45
CA GLY A 36 -9.86 5.65 1.28
C GLY A 36 -8.72 4.70 1.68
N SER A 37 -7.96 5.04 2.72
CA SER A 37 -6.87 4.21 3.25
C SER A 37 -7.37 2.87 3.83
N THR A 38 -8.47 2.91 4.58
CA THR A 38 -9.08 1.70 5.16
C THR A 38 -9.58 0.76 4.06
N LEU A 39 -10.28 1.29 3.05
CA LEU A 39 -10.74 0.51 1.89
C LEU A 39 -9.58 -0.09 1.10
N ALA A 40 -8.51 0.67 0.87
CA ALA A 40 -7.31 0.16 0.22
C ALA A 40 -6.65 -0.96 1.03
N THR A 41 -6.54 -0.80 2.35
CA THR A 41 -5.98 -1.84 3.24
C THR A 41 -6.79 -3.13 3.18
N LEU A 42 -8.12 -3.04 3.17
CA LEU A 42 -9.01 -4.21 3.01
C LEU A 42 -8.78 -4.90 1.68
N LEU A 43 -8.64 -4.14 0.60
CA LEU A 43 -8.41 -4.67 -0.74
C LEU A 43 -7.02 -5.34 -0.85
N LEU A 44 -5.98 -4.75 -0.27
CA LEU A 44 -4.64 -5.37 -0.21
C LEU A 44 -4.64 -6.65 0.63
N ASN A 45 -5.38 -6.67 1.73
CA ASN A 45 -5.52 -7.88 2.54
C ASN A 45 -6.25 -8.97 1.77
N PHE A 46 -7.26 -8.61 0.97
CA PHE A 46 -7.94 -9.56 0.10
C PHE A 46 -7.02 -10.12 -0.98
N ILE A 47 -6.20 -9.27 -1.64
CA ILE A 47 -5.19 -9.73 -2.61
C ILE A 47 -4.18 -10.67 -1.96
N ARG A 48 -3.70 -10.34 -0.75
CA ARG A 48 -2.78 -11.19 0.00
C ARG A 48 -3.40 -12.56 0.29
N SER A 49 -4.64 -12.60 0.76
CA SER A 49 -5.36 -13.85 1.02
C SER A 49 -5.60 -14.65 -0.26
N ALA A 50 -5.95 -13.98 -1.37
CA ALA A 50 -6.13 -14.61 -2.68
C ALA A 50 -4.82 -15.21 -3.20
N MET A 51 -3.69 -14.50 -3.06
CA MET A 51 -2.36 -14.98 -3.45
C MET A 51 -1.90 -16.21 -2.66
N ILE A 52 -2.21 -16.25 -1.36
CA ILE A 52 -1.91 -17.41 -0.52
C ILE A 52 -2.74 -18.61 -0.99
N PHE A 53 -4.00 -18.40 -1.36
CA PHE A 53 -4.89 -19.45 -1.84
C PHE A 53 -4.41 -20.09 -3.15
N ILE A 54 -3.83 -19.31 -4.06
CA ILE A 54 -3.21 -19.81 -5.31
C ILE A 54 -1.78 -20.35 -5.12
N ASN A 55 -1.31 -20.51 -3.88
CA ASN A 55 0.03 -21.03 -3.54
C ASN A 55 1.20 -20.25 -4.17
N VAL A 56 1.02 -18.94 -4.38
CA VAL A 56 2.05 -18.11 -5.02
C VAL A 56 3.11 -17.66 -4.00
N SER A 57 4.38 -17.69 -4.44
CA SER A 57 5.53 -17.29 -3.62
C SER A 57 5.38 -15.86 -3.05
N PRO A 58 5.77 -15.62 -1.78
CA PRO A 58 5.72 -14.30 -1.14
C PRO A 58 6.59 -13.23 -1.85
N PHE A 59 7.48 -13.63 -2.77
CA PHE A 59 8.18 -12.72 -3.67
C PHE A 59 7.22 -11.85 -4.50
N TRP A 60 6.16 -12.46 -5.03
CA TRP A 60 5.17 -11.74 -5.83
C TRP A 60 4.43 -10.67 -5.04
N LEU A 61 4.24 -10.88 -3.75
CA LEU A 61 3.52 -9.92 -2.92
C LEU A 61 4.31 -8.60 -2.79
N LYS A 62 5.63 -8.71 -2.65
CA LYS A 62 6.53 -7.54 -2.67
C LYS A 62 6.54 -6.86 -4.04
N ALA A 63 6.55 -7.63 -5.13
CA ALA A 63 6.48 -7.08 -6.48
C ALA A 63 5.18 -6.32 -6.72
N VAL A 64 4.04 -6.86 -6.28
CA VAL A 64 2.72 -6.22 -6.38
C VAL A 64 2.66 -4.94 -5.53
N GLN A 65 3.21 -4.94 -4.31
CA GLN A 65 3.30 -3.71 -3.51
C GLN A 65 4.11 -2.62 -4.21
N GLY A 66 5.28 -2.95 -4.77
CA GLY A 66 6.08 -1.99 -5.52
C GLY A 66 5.35 -1.46 -6.76
N LEU A 67 4.66 -2.34 -7.49
CA LEU A 67 3.85 -1.98 -8.64
C LEU A 67 2.70 -1.03 -8.26
N LEU A 68 2.01 -1.31 -7.15
CA LEU A 68 0.92 -0.49 -6.66
C LEU A 68 1.38 0.93 -6.30
N ILE A 69 2.54 1.06 -5.66
CA ILE A 69 3.14 2.39 -5.40
C ILE A 69 3.39 3.12 -6.72
N LEU A 70 4.02 2.47 -7.70
CA LEU A 70 4.30 3.05 -9.01
C LEU A 70 3.03 3.55 -9.72
N VAL A 71 2.01 2.68 -9.82
CA VAL A 71 0.73 3.01 -10.46
C VAL A 71 0.05 4.18 -9.74
N THR A 72 0.06 4.15 -8.41
CA THR A 72 -0.59 5.20 -7.62
C THR A 72 0.12 6.54 -7.76
N VAL A 73 1.44 6.56 -7.74
CA VAL A 73 2.24 7.78 -7.93
C VAL A 73 2.02 8.34 -9.34
N LEU A 74 1.98 7.48 -10.36
CA LEU A 74 1.69 7.89 -11.73
C LEU A 74 0.29 8.51 -11.85
N ALA A 75 -0.72 7.88 -11.24
CA ALA A 75 -2.07 8.41 -11.20
C ALA A 75 -2.13 9.75 -10.46
N ASP A 76 -1.45 9.89 -9.32
CA ASP A 76 -1.37 11.13 -8.55
C ASP A 76 -0.71 12.25 -9.37
N LEU A 77 0.37 11.95 -10.10
CA LEU A 77 1.07 12.92 -10.93
C LEU A 77 0.20 13.43 -12.09
N ILE A 78 -0.55 12.54 -12.74
CA ILE A 78 -1.50 12.90 -13.81
C ILE A 78 -2.62 13.78 -13.24
N ARG A 79 -3.16 13.42 -12.07
CA ARG A 79 -4.25 14.16 -11.42
C ARG A 79 -3.80 15.55 -10.99
N ARG A 80 -2.58 15.70 -10.46
CA ARG A 80 -1.97 16.99 -10.12
C ARG A 80 -1.75 17.88 -11.34
N ARG A 81 -1.33 17.33 -12.49
CA ARG A 81 -1.20 18.11 -13.74
C ARG A 81 -2.54 18.72 -14.15
N ARG A 82 -3.63 17.97 -14.00
CA ARG A 82 -4.98 18.44 -14.33
C ARG A 82 -5.51 19.53 -13.39
N GLN A 83 -5.02 19.61 -12.15
CA GLN A 83 -5.39 20.67 -11.20
C GLN A 83 -4.61 21.98 -11.40
N ARG A 84 -3.56 21.99 -12.22
CA ARG A 84 -2.80 23.19 -12.56
C ARG A 84 -3.26 23.87 -13.86
N LEU A 85 -4.22 23.28 -14.56
CA LEU A 85 -4.90 23.84 -15.74
C LEU A 85 -6.31 24.28 -15.32
#